data_AF-A0A662H665-F1
#
_entry.id   AF-A0A662H665-F1
#
_cell.length_a   1.000
_cell.length_b   1.000
_cell.length_c   1.000
_cell.angle_alpha   90.00
_cell.angle_beta   90.00
_cell.angle_gamma   90.00
#
_symmetry.space_group_name_H-M   'P 1'
#
loop_
_entity.id
_entity.type
_entity.pdbx_description
1 polymer ?
#
loop_
_entity_poly.entity_id
_entity_poly.type
_entity_poly.pdbx_seq_one_letter_code
_entity_poly.pdbx_strand_id
1 'polypeptide(L)'
;MQVLSAIYSILLEDEKVKAKIQLQRSDYKDLLSQLGFELSDEEAPFFMLKYSRLLELGKESLVSPLDLRKMLLIESKSSTLQKVPEDFYVRIILSVMLLKKRYELEGKEEILKDINEIKETAIDILRKRLQKIVSLAHLNPEPSRELMTNMSFEERIIYRRICDIISSWEKFLINYLERKGNE
;
A
#
# COMPACT_ATOMS: atom_id res chain seq x y z
N MET A 1 11.92 0.73 11.89
CA MET A 1 10.52 0.37 12.21
C MET A 1 9.65 1.60 12.50
N GLN A 2 10.13 2.63 13.20
CA GLN A 2 9.41 3.91 13.40
C GLN A 2 8.88 4.58 12.10
N VAL A 3 9.63 4.44 10.99
CA VAL A 3 9.30 5.08 9.70
C VAL A 3 7.99 4.57 9.08
N LEU A 4 7.64 3.29 9.23
CA LEU A 4 6.37 2.78 8.72
C LEU A 4 5.19 3.35 9.50
N SER A 5 5.28 3.42 10.82
CA SER A 5 4.24 4.07 11.63
C SER A 5 4.10 5.54 11.27
N ALA A 6 5.21 6.27 11.07
CA ALA A 6 5.18 7.67 10.68
C ALA A 6 4.59 7.90 9.28
N ILE A 7 4.96 7.07 8.29
CA ILE A 7 4.41 7.17 6.93
C ILE A 7 2.92 6.83 6.93
N TYR A 8 2.49 5.81 7.67
CA TYR A 8 1.07 5.48 7.79
C TYR A 8 0.30 6.55 8.56
N SER A 9 0.87 7.12 9.63
CA SER A 9 0.28 8.27 10.32
C SER A 9 0.15 9.46 9.37
N ILE A 10 1.18 9.81 8.59
CA ILE A 10 1.11 10.89 7.58
C ILE A 10 0.08 10.58 6.48
N LEU A 11 -0.01 9.34 6.02
CA LEU A 11 -0.97 8.94 4.98
C LEU A 11 -2.41 8.90 5.51
N LEU A 12 -2.61 8.54 6.78
CA LEU A 12 -3.91 8.29 7.41
C LEU A 12 -4.35 9.39 8.38
N GLU A 13 -3.55 10.44 8.59
CA GLU A 13 -3.78 11.51 9.59
C GLU A 13 -5.16 12.17 9.46
N ASP A 14 -5.74 12.18 8.24
CA ASP A 14 -7.09 12.71 7.98
C ASP A 14 -8.19 11.64 7.81
N GLU A 15 -7.84 10.35 7.68
CA GLU A 15 -8.82 9.27 7.63
C GLU A 15 -8.97 8.64 9.02
N LYS A 16 -9.84 9.22 9.85
CA LYS A 16 -10.34 8.58 11.08
C LYS A 16 -11.14 7.33 10.73
N VAL A 17 -10.46 6.20 10.54
CA VAL A 17 -11.14 4.91 10.36
C VAL A 17 -11.50 4.35 11.73
N LYS A 18 -12.72 4.64 12.18
CA LYS A 18 -13.30 3.98 13.36
C LYS A 18 -13.51 2.51 13.05
N ALA A 19 -12.68 1.64 13.61
CA ALA A 19 -12.88 0.21 13.58
C ALA A 19 -13.03 -0.33 15.00
N LYS A 20 -14.16 -0.99 15.28
CA LYS A 20 -14.27 -1.82 16.48
C LYS A 20 -13.43 -3.06 16.27
N ILE A 21 -12.26 -3.10 16.89
CA ILE A 21 -11.35 -4.22 16.83
C ILE A 21 -11.86 -5.31 17.79
N GLN A 22 -12.55 -6.32 17.27
CA GLN A 22 -12.71 -7.59 18.00
C GLN A 22 -11.55 -8.52 17.61
N LEU A 23 -10.36 -8.24 18.14
CA LEU A 23 -9.21 -9.15 18.05
C LEU A 23 -9.46 -10.35 18.98
N GLN A 24 -9.92 -11.48 18.44
CA GLN A 24 -10.25 -12.67 19.23
C GLN A 24 -9.07 -13.62 19.54
N ARG A 25 -7.80 -13.29 19.24
CA ARG A 25 -6.67 -14.19 19.55
C ARG A 25 -5.43 -13.51 20.12
N SER A 26 -4.94 -14.06 21.23
CA SER A 26 -3.72 -13.69 21.97
C SER A 26 -2.46 -13.70 21.13
N ASP A 27 -2.32 -14.69 20.25
CA ASP A 27 -1.11 -14.94 19.44
C ASP A 27 -0.84 -13.80 18.44
N TYR A 28 -1.88 -13.04 18.11
CA TYR A 28 -1.84 -11.91 17.19
C TYR A 28 -1.26 -10.66 17.84
N LYS A 29 -1.55 -10.44 19.13
CA LYS A 29 -1.06 -9.31 19.91
C LYS A 29 0.45 -9.44 20.14
N ASP A 30 0.92 -10.66 20.37
CA ASP A 30 2.34 -10.96 20.53
C ASP A 30 3.14 -10.79 19.24
N LEU A 31 2.61 -11.27 18.10
CA LEU A 31 3.27 -11.11 16.80
C LEU A 31 3.42 -9.62 16.43
N LEU A 32 2.40 -8.81 16.69
CA LEU A 32 2.40 -7.38 16.37
C LEU A 32 3.27 -6.57 17.33
N SER A 33 3.33 -6.99 18.59
CA SER A 33 4.25 -6.43 19.59
C SER A 33 5.71 -6.74 19.23
N GLN A 34 6.01 -7.94 18.73
CA GLN A 34 7.33 -8.32 18.19
C GLN A 34 7.71 -7.51 16.93
N LEU A 35 6.72 -6.99 16.21
CA LEU A 35 6.89 -6.14 15.01
C LEU A 35 6.90 -4.64 15.32
N GLY A 36 6.90 -4.25 16.60
CA GLY A 36 7.05 -2.85 17.03
C GLY A 36 5.81 -1.98 16.83
N PHE A 37 4.63 -2.58 16.70
CA PHE A 37 3.35 -1.86 16.68
C PHE A 37 2.73 -1.84 18.07
N GLU A 38 2.53 -0.64 18.64
CA GLU A 38 1.68 -0.47 19.83
C GLU A 38 0.22 -0.46 19.39
N LEU A 39 -0.48 -1.56 19.63
CA LEU A 39 -1.92 -1.63 19.39
C LEU A 39 -2.65 -1.06 20.60
N SER A 40 -3.43 0.00 20.41
CA SER A 40 -4.49 0.30 21.35
C SER A 40 -5.69 -0.60 21.03
N ASP A 41 -6.49 -0.98 22.02
CA ASP A 41 -7.69 -1.79 21.80
C ASP A 41 -8.78 -1.03 20.99
N GLU A 42 -8.53 0.25 20.66
CA GLU A 42 -9.46 1.15 19.98
C GLU A 42 -9.01 1.59 18.57
N GLU A 43 -7.71 1.54 18.26
CA GLU A 43 -7.15 2.04 16.99
C GLU A 43 -6.07 1.10 16.43
N ALA A 44 -6.28 0.63 15.20
CA ALA A 44 -5.30 -0.08 14.41
C ALA A 44 -5.36 0.46 12.98
N PRO A 45 -4.20 0.62 12.29
CA PRO A 45 -4.18 0.99 10.88
C PRO A 45 -5.11 0.10 10.06
N PHE A 46 -5.86 0.68 9.13
CA PHE A 46 -6.90 -0.05 8.38
C PHE A 46 -6.38 -1.32 7.69
N PHE A 47 -5.13 -1.29 7.21
CA PHE A 47 -4.49 -2.47 6.65
C PHE A 47 -4.47 -3.63 7.67
N MET A 48 -4.20 -3.37 8.95
CA MET A 48 -4.12 -4.36 10.02
C MET A 48 -5.46 -5.04 10.35
N LEU A 49 -6.58 -4.35 10.17
CA LEU A 49 -7.92 -4.93 10.37
C LEU A 49 -8.19 -6.06 9.37
N LYS A 50 -7.72 -5.88 8.12
CA LYS A 50 -7.84 -6.88 7.06
C LYS A 50 -6.83 -8.03 7.25
N TYR A 51 -5.66 -7.74 7.79
CA TYR A 51 -4.62 -8.72 8.15
C TYR A 51 -5.13 -9.81 9.10
N SER A 52 -5.96 -9.46 10.09
CA SER A 52 -6.49 -10.44 11.06
C SER A 52 -7.31 -11.54 10.38
N ARG A 53 -8.07 -11.17 9.36
CA ARG A 53 -8.88 -12.07 8.53
C ARG A 53 -8.07 -12.78 7.44
N LEU A 54 -7.00 -12.15 6.94
CA LEU A 54 -6.09 -12.74 5.95
C LEU A 54 -5.14 -13.79 6.54
N LEU A 55 -4.85 -13.73 7.84
CA LEU A 55 -4.05 -14.75 8.53
C LEU A 55 -4.83 -16.05 8.82
N GLU A 56 -6.17 -16.03 8.66
CA GLU A 56 -6.99 -17.26 8.59
C GLU A 56 -6.96 -17.89 7.18
N LEU A 57 -6.58 -17.11 6.16
CA LEU A 57 -6.46 -17.60 4.78
C LEU A 57 -5.10 -18.27 4.60
N GLY A 58 -5.12 -19.59 4.42
CA GLY A 58 -3.94 -20.44 4.21
C GLY A 58 -3.11 -20.07 2.95
N LYS A 59 -2.29 -21.02 2.47
CA LYS A 59 -1.32 -20.86 1.36
C LYS A 59 -1.83 -20.10 0.12
N GLU A 60 -3.14 -20.08 -0.13
CA GLU A 60 -3.80 -19.38 -1.24
C GLU A 60 -3.67 -17.84 -1.20
N SER A 61 -3.26 -17.27 -0.07
CA SER A 61 -3.04 -15.82 0.07
C SER A 61 -1.62 -15.36 -0.28
N LEU A 62 -0.67 -16.29 -0.43
CA LEU A 62 0.74 -15.98 -0.67
C LEU A 62 1.01 -15.63 -2.14
N VAL A 63 1.79 -14.58 -2.34
CA VAL A 63 2.29 -14.19 -3.65
C VAL A 63 3.58 -14.93 -3.93
N SER A 64 3.66 -15.59 -5.09
CA SER A 64 4.91 -16.23 -5.53
C SER A 64 5.81 -15.23 -6.28
N PRO A 65 7.13 -15.49 -6.36
CA PRO A 65 8.02 -14.69 -7.20
C PRO A 65 7.58 -14.67 -8.67
N LEU A 66 7.06 -15.80 -9.18
CA LEU A 66 6.54 -15.91 -10.54
C LEU A 66 5.35 -14.96 -10.79
N ASP A 67 4.44 -14.84 -9.83
CA ASP A 67 3.26 -13.98 -9.96
C ASP A 67 3.66 -12.51 -10.04
N LEU A 68 4.59 -12.08 -9.18
CA LEU A 68 5.11 -10.72 -9.23
C LEU A 68 5.88 -10.44 -10.52
N ARG A 69 6.67 -11.39 -11.03
CA ARG A 69 7.36 -11.21 -12.32
C ARG A 69 6.38 -11.00 -13.47
N LYS A 70 5.31 -11.80 -13.53
CA LYS A 70 4.25 -11.65 -14.54
C LYS A 70 3.58 -10.28 -14.41
N MET A 71 3.27 -9.88 -13.19
CA MET A 71 2.67 -8.57 -12.92
C MET A 71 3.60 -7.43 -13.33
N LEU A 72 4.88 -7.49 -12.98
CA LEU A 72 5.89 -6.48 -13.33
C LEU A 72 6.03 -6.35 -14.86
N LEU A 73 5.99 -7.46 -15.58
CA LEU A 73 6.05 -7.48 -17.04
C LEU A 73 4.85 -6.74 -17.65
N ILE A 74 3.64 -7.01 -17.16
CA ILE A 74 2.41 -6.34 -17.60
C ILE A 74 2.48 -4.85 -17.26
N GLU A 75 2.87 -4.52 -16.03
CA GLU A 75 3.00 -3.13 -15.56
C GLU A 75 3.99 -2.35 -16.42
N SER A 76 5.08 -2.98 -16.85
CA SER A 76 6.15 -2.35 -17.62
C SER A 76 5.78 -2.07 -19.06
N LYS A 77 4.88 -2.87 -19.66
CA LYS A 77 4.48 -2.74 -21.06
C LYS A 77 3.31 -1.80 -21.26
N SER A 78 2.47 -1.64 -20.24
CA SER A 78 1.30 -0.76 -20.32
C SER A 78 1.61 0.66 -19.89
N SER A 79 1.02 1.65 -20.56
CA SER A 79 0.95 3.03 -20.05
C SER A 79 -0.13 3.20 -18.97
N THR A 80 -1.11 2.29 -18.92
CA THR A 80 -2.20 2.31 -17.94
C THR A 80 -1.88 1.47 -16.71
N LEU A 81 -2.53 1.78 -15.57
CA LEU A 81 -2.46 0.97 -14.37
C LEU A 81 -3.22 -0.34 -14.58
N GLN A 82 -2.54 -1.46 -14.37
CA GLN A 82 -3.24 -2.75 -14.29
C GLN A 82 -4.06 -2.81 -13.00
N LYS A 83 -5.18 -3.52 -13.01
CA LYS A 83 -5.97 -3.73 -11.80
C LYS A 83 -5.22 -4.63 -10.82
N VAL A 84 -5.09 -4.15 -9.58
CA VAL A 84 -4.55 -4.94 -8.47
C VAL A 84 -5.60 -5.14 -7.38
N PRO A 85 -5.50 -6.21 -6.59
CA PRO A 85 -6.30 -6.37 -5.39
C PRO A 85 -6.11 -5.19 -4.42
N GLU A 86 -7.15 -4.84 -3.69
CA GLU A 86 -7.09 -3.78 -2.69
C GLU A 86 -6.06 -4.07 -1.57
N ASP A 87 -5.84 -5.36 -1.29
CA ASP A 87 -4.89 -5.87 -0.30
C ASP A 87 -3.53 -6.27 -0.92
N PHE A 88 -3.18 -5.73 -2.08
CA PHE A 88 -2.00 -6.15 -2.84
C PHE A 88 -0.69 -6.08 -2.03
N TYR A 89 -0.35 -4.91 -1.46
CA TYR A 89 0.88 -4.74 -0.69
C TYR A 89 0.87 -5.55 0.62
N VAL A 90 -0.31 -5.71 1.21
CA VAL A 90 -0.53 -6.57 2.37
C VAL A 90 -0.11 -8.01 2.07
N ARG A 91 -0.57 -8.57 0.95
CA ARG A 91 -0.20 -9.95 0.54
C ARG A 91 1.30 -10.10 0.34
N ILE A 92 1.98 -9.10 -0.23
CA ILE A 92 3.44 -9.13 -0.43
C ILE A 92 4.15 -9.20 0.93
N ILE A 93 3.80 -8.32 1.87
CA ILE A 93 4.43 -8.27 3.20
C ILE A 93 4.20 -9.60 3.94
N LEU A 94 2.97 -10.12 3.93
CA LEU A 94 2.64 -11.43 4.50
C LEU A 94 3.48 -12.56 3.90
N SER A 95 3.65 -12.56 2.58
CA SER A 95 4.44 -13.56 1.87
C SER A 95 5.89 -13.55 2.32
N VAL A 96 6.50 -12.36 2.40
CA VAL A 96 7.87 -12.20 2.89
C VAL A 96 8.00 -12.66 4.35
N MET A 97 7.04 -12.32 5.21
CA MET A 97 7.07 -12.71 6.62
C MET A 97 6.97 -14.23 6.80
N LEU A 98 6.04 -14.87 6.10
CA LEU A 98 5.84 -16.32 6.21
C LEU A 98 7.01 -17.11 5.61
N LEU A 99 7.60 -16.62 4.52
CA LEU A 99 8.82 -17.22 3.96
C LEU A 99 10.01 -17.05 4.91
N LYS A 100 10.16 -15.90 5.57
CA LYS A 100 11.22 -15.71 6.59
C LYS A 100 11.09 -16.70 7.73
N LYS A 101 9.89 -16.88 8.29
CA LYS A 101 9.64 -17.90 9.33
C LYS A 101 9.95 -19.30 8.82
N ARG A 102 9.60 -19.62 7.57
CA ARG A 102 9.94 -20.91 6.97
C ARG A 102 11.46 -21.09 6.82
N TYR A 103 12.17 -20.04 6.41
CA TYR A 103 13.63 -20.05 6.30
C TYR A 103 14.30 -20.28 7.66
N GLU A 104 13.82 -19.63 8.72
CA GLU A 104 14.32 -19.84 10.09
C GLU A 104 14.18 -21.30 10.56
N LEU A 105 13.14 -21.99 10.12
CA LEU A 105 12.88 -23.39 10.46
C LEU A 105 13.63 -24.39 9.58
N GLU A 106 13.71 -24.12 8.27
CA GLU A 106 14.21 -25.08 7.29
C GLU A 106 15.65 -24.81 6.82
N GLY A 107 16.16 -23.58 6.96
CA GLY A 107 17.51 -23.17 6.55
C GLY A 107 17.80 -23.29 5.04
N LYS A 108 16.77 -23.42 4.20
CA LYS A 108 16.92 -23.65 2.75
C LYS A 108 17.19 -22.37 1.98
N GLU A 109 18.27 -22.34 1.21
CA GLU A 109 18.66 -21.18 0.39
C GLU A 109 17.63 -20.81 -0.68
N GLU A 110 16.85 -21.77 -1.18
CA GLU A 110 15.78 -21.49 -2.14
C GLU A 110 14.73 -20.54 -1.54
N ILE A 111 14.44 -20.66 -0.24
CA ILE A 111 13.48 -19.79 0.45
C ILE A 111 14.05 -18.38 0.56
N LEU A 112 15.35 -18.24 0.87
CA LEU A 112 16.01 -16.94 0.94
C LEU A 112 16.02 -16.25 -0.43
N LYS A 113 16.28 -17.02 -1.49
CA LYS A 113 16.21 -16.53 -2.87
C LYS A 113 14.81 -16.02 -3.23
N ASP A 114 13.76 -16.77 -2.89
CA ASP A 114 12.37 -16.35 -3.12
C ASP A 114 12.02 -15.07 -2.35
N ILE A 115 12.46 -14.94 -1.09
CA ILE A 115 12.26 -13.73 -0.29
C ILE A 115 12.88 -12.51 -0.97
N ASN A 116 14.12 -12.63 -1.45
CA ASN A 116 14.84 -11.54 -2.08
C ASN A 116 14.17 -11.16 -3.41
N GLU A 117 13.81 -12.16 -4.23
CA GLU A 117 13.16 -11.91 -5.50
C GLU A 117 11.79 -11.21 -5.33
N ILE A 118 11.00 -11.63 -4.34
CA ILE A 118 9.72 -10.98 -4.01
C ILE A 118 9.93 -9.51 -3.63
N LYS A 119 10.90 -9.22 -2.76
CA LYS A 119 11.19 -7.84 -2.32
C LYS A 119 11.60 -6.95 -3.48
N GLU A 120 12.57 -7.39 -4.28
CA GLU A 120 13.10 -6.62 -5.41
C GLU A 120 11.99 -6.35 -6.43
N THR A 121 11.27 -7.39 -6.83
CA THR A 121 10.18 -7.28 -7.80
C THR A 121 9.04 -6.39 -7.29
N ALA A 122 8.70 -6.49 -5.99
CA ALA A 122 7.68 -5.64 -5.38
C ALA A 122 8.08 -4.16 -5.37
N ILE A 123 9.35 -3.84 -5.09
CA ILE A 123 9.86 -2.47 -5.13
C ILE A 123 9.79 -1.90 -6.56
N ASP A 124 10.13 -2.71 -7.56
CA ASP A 124 10.06 -2.28 -8.96
C ASP A 124 8.62 -2.05 -9.43
N ILE A 125 7.69 -2.92 -9.02
CA ILE A 125 6.25 -2.73 -9.25
C ILE A 125 5.78 -1.43 -8.60
N LEU A 126 6.12 -1.21 -7.32
CA LEU A 126 5.76 0.01 -6.59
C LEU A 126 6.24 1.25 -7.34
N ARG A 127 7.52 1.32 -7.72
CA ARG A 127 8.09 2.47 -8.43
C ARG A 127 7.36 2.77 -9.74
N LYS A 128 7.10 1.73 -10.56
CA LYS A 128 6.39 1.88 -11.84
C LYS A 128 4.95 2.36 -11.64
N ARG A 129 4.25 1.80 -10.65
CA ARG A 129 2.87 2.18 -10.37
C ARG A 129 2.78 3.59 -9.81
N LEU A 130 3.67 3.97 -8.90
CA LEU A 130 3.75 5.35 -8.39
C LEU A 130 4.03 6.35 -9.51
N GLN A 131 4.94 6.04 -10.44
CA GLN A 131 5.18 6.90 -11.60
C GLN A 131 3.88 7.14 -12.40
N LYS A 132 3.11 6.08 -12.68
CA LYS A 132 1.82 6.19 -13.37
C LYS A 132 0.78 6.97 -12.57
N ILE A 133 0.70 6.74 -11.26
CA ILE A 133 -0.23 7.46 -10.37
C ILE A 133 0.05 8.96 -10.38
N VAL A 134 1.33 9.34 -10.28
CA VAL A 134 1.76 10.75 -10.37
C VAL A 134 1.39 11.33 -11.74
N SER A 135 1.65 10.60 -12.84
CA SER A 135 1.27 11.04 -14.19
C SER A 135 -0.24 11.23 -14.33
N LEU A 136 -1.06 10.32 -13.79
CA LEU A 136 -2.52 10.45 -13.81
C LEU A 136 -3.00 11.69 -13.03
N ALA A 137 -2.45 11.91 -11.84
CA ALA A 137 -2.80 13.07 -11.02
C ALA A 137 -2.37 14.39 -11.67
N HIS A 138 -1.24 14.39 -12.39
CA HIS A 138 -0.77 15.55 -13.13
C HIS A 138 -1.66 15.89 -14.34
N LEU A 139 -2.16 14.87 -15.07
CA LEU A 139 -3.00 15.09 -16.24
C LEU A 139 -4.41 15.59 -15.89
N ASN A 140 -4.96 15.11 -14.77
CA ASN A 140 -6.23 15.58 -14.25
C ASN A 140 -6.18 15.54 -12.71
N PRO A 141 -6.00 16.69 -12.03
CA PRO A 141 -5.86 16.77 -10.59
C PRO A 141 -7.19 16.65 -9.84
N GLU A 142 -8.10 15.82 -10.35
CA GLU A 142 -9.35 15.42 -9.70
C GLU A 142 -9.39 13.90 -9.52
N PRO A 143 -9.62 13.40 -8.29
CA PRO A 143 -9.66 11.95 -8.05
C PRO A 143 -10.78 11.24 -8.82
N SER A 144 -10.41 10.41 -9.80
CA SER A 144 -11.36 9.57 -10.53
C SER A 144 -11.65 8.25 -9.81
N ARG A 145 -12.93 8.01 -9.49
CA ARG A 145 -13.39 6.73 -8.91
C ARG A 145 -13.10 5.55 -9.82
N GLU A 146 -13.19 5.73 -11.14
CA GLU A 146 -12.93 4.69 -12.13
C GLU A 146 -11.46 4.27 -12.10
N LEU A 147 -10.53 5.23 -12.13
CA LEU A 147 -9.09 4.95 -12.07
C LEU A 147 -8.70 4.28 -10.75
N MET A 148 -9.30 4.70 -9.64
CA MET A 148 -9.06 4.13 -8.32
C MET A 148 -9.44 2.65 -8.21
N THR A 149 -10.34 2.14 -9.06
CA THR A 149 -10.68 0.70 -9.07
C THR A 149 -9.50 -0.20 -9.46
N ASN A 150 -8.49 0.36 -10.13
CA ASN A 150 -7.26 -0.34 -10.53
C ASN A 150 -6.13 -0.23 -9.49
N MET A 151 -6.35 0.49 -8.40
CA MET A 151 -5.37 0.79 -7.37
C MET A 151 -5.63 -0.04 -6.11
N SER A 152 -4.55 -0.38 -5.42
CA SER A 152 -4.58 -0.86 -4.03
C SER A 152 -5.11 0.22 -3.09
N PHE A 153 -5.45 -0.16 -1.85
CA PHE A 153 -5.92 0.81 -0.86
C PHE A 153 -4.90 1.94 -0.63
N GLU A 154 -3.63 1.59 -0.46
CA GLU A 154 -2.55 2.53 -0.20
C GLU A 154 -2.34 3.49 -1.39
N GLU A 155 -2.40 2.98 -2.62
CA GLU A 155 -2.27 3.79 -3.84
C GLU A 155 -3.42 4.78 -4.02
N ARG A 156 -4.64 4.42 -3.62
CA ARG A 156 -5.81 5.32 -3.67
C ARG A 156 -5.61 6.54 -2.79
N ILE A 157 -5.05 6.34 -1.59
CA ILE A 157 -4.75 7.42 -0.66
C ILE A 157 -3.69 8.34 -1.29
N ILE A 158 -2.60 7.76 -1.79
CA ILE A 158 -1.51 8.51 -2.44
C ILE A 158 -2.05 9.32 -3.62
N TYR A 159 -2.82 8.70 -4.52
CA TYR A 159 -3.41 9.36 -5.67
C TYR A 159 -4.29 10.55 -5.27
N ARG A 160 -5.20 10.37 -4.30
CA ARG A 160 -6.07 11.44 -3.80
C ARG A 160 -5.25 12.61 -3.26
N ARG A 161 -4.26 12.34 -2.40
CA ARG A 161 -3.39 13.37 -1.82
C ARG A 161 -2.64 14.17 -2.88
N ILE A 162 -2.12 13.51 -3.90
CA ILE A 162 -1.41 14.20 -4.99
C ILE A 162 -2.39 15.11 -5.77
N CYS A 163 -3.58 14.62 -6.11
CA CYS A 163 -4.62 15.45 -6.74
C CYS A 163 -5.00 16.66 -5.87
N ASP A 164 -5.17 16.48 -4.56
CA ASP A 164 -5.51 17.56 -3.63
C ASP A 164 -4.42 18.63 -3.59
N ILE A 165 -3.14 18.23 -3.55
CA ILE A 165 -1.99 19.14 -3.57
C ILE A 165 -1.94 19.94 -4.87
N ILE A 166 -2.04 19.25 -6.02
CA ILE A 166 -1.95 19.89 -7.34
C ILE A 166 -3.13 20.85 -7.55
N SER A 167 -4.36 20.38 -7.31
CA SER A 167 -5.56 21.21 -7.51
C SER A 167 -5.63 22.41 -6.56
N SER A 168 -5.15 22.27 -5.32
CA SER A 168 -5.08 23.39 -4.38
C SER A 168 -4.10 24.46 -4.85
N TRP A 169 -2.93 24.04 -5.36
CA TRP A 169 -1.94 24.95 -5.91
C TRP A 169 -2.44 25.66 -7.17
N GLU A 170 -3.06 24.93 -8.10
CA GLU A 170 -3.64 25.50 -9.32
C GLU A 170 -4.72 26.53 -9.00
N LYS A 171 -5.66 26.19 -8.11
CA LYS A 171 -6.71 27.12 -7.65
C LYS A 171 -6.11 28.36 -7.00
N PHE A 172 -5.09 28.21 -6.16
CA PHE A 172 -4.41 29.34 -5.53
C PHE A 172 -3.82 30.29 -6.59
N LEU A 173 -3.07 29.74 -7.55
CA LEU A 173 -2.39 30.52 -8.57
C LEU A 173 -3.38 31.22 -9.51
N ILE A 174 -4.42 30.52 -9.96
CA ILE A 174 -5.49 31.09 -10.80
C ILE A 174 -6.16 32.25 -10.08
N ASN A 175 -6.61 32.04 -8.83
CA ASN A 175 -7.26 33.08 -8.02
C ASN A 175 -6.35 34.30 -7.81
N TYR A 176 -5.04 34.09 -7.61
CA TYR A 176 -4.09 35.17 -7.43
C TYR A 176 -3.92 36.00 -8.71
N LEU A 177 -3.84 35.35 -9.88
CA LEU A 177 -3.68 36.02 -11.18
C LEU A 177 -4.95 36.77 -11.60
N GLU A 178 -6.13 36.19 -11.40
CA GLU A 178 -7.41 36.80 -11.77
C GLU A 178 -7.75 38.04 -10.91
N ARG A 179 -7.35 38.06 -9.64
CA ARG A 179 -7.57 39.21 -8.75
C ARG A 179 -6.75 40.44 -9.13
N LYS A 180 -5.57 40.27 -9.73
CA LYS A 180 -4.72 41.38 -10.20
C LYS A 180 -5.18 42.02 -11.51
N GLY A 181 -6.19 41.48 -12.19
CA GLY A 181 -6.74 42.06 -13.41
C GLY A 181 -7.79 43.17 -13.18
N ASN A 182 -8.19 43.42 -11.92
CA ASN A 182 -9.29 44.32 -11.56
C ASN A 182 -8.85 45.54 -10.71
N GLU A 183 -7.55 45.82 -10.62
CA GLU A 183 -6.96 47.04 -10.03
C GLU A 183 -6.25 47.86 -11.11
#